data_AF-A0A815R4F0-F1
#
_entry.id   AF-A0A815R4F0-F1
#
_cell.length_a   1.000
_cell.length_b   1.000
_cell.length_c   1.000
_cell.angle_alpha   90.00
_cell.angle_beta   90.00
_cell.angle_gamma   90.00
#
_symmetry.space_group_name_H-M   'P 1'
#
loop_
_entity.id
_entity.type
_entity.pdbx_description
1 polymer ?
#
loop_
_entity_poly.entity_id
_entity_poly.type
_entity_poly.pdbx_seq_one_letter_code
_entity_poly.pdbx_strand_id
1 'polypeptide(L)'
;MSSSIVTPDRVLIVDKRLVPIDGEQFHFIQLQHPRTKQEQSYAIDQQTKTVFELIQSTRSHSSWFINDQHVLPDGSLYIITPVNIIFLLLPSLWSHARLNSIPLTKIINDSFKQLQLDNDFIFEKLQSICDIDLKKNLIKLNNEKLFLWIRDRIDRLKKHVEDEEHAFDLICEYLSDDIIEQCQQELKLHGNVRYDIPIGQKTSSTITTTVLCTLYLLEKRSSSSHANDKVNLSTNDQNVSKTVVDHAKQILFEHHLNASQSSSFHEFHRIQNKSDCIFAKRARCWNAPHWLDNISIEDNCERLLPSFILFCAFVKETSIDGYVIEIPHNDLTTTLEDFGQVFKQILRFLSDHDPAKRHCMSVSPKRIGEKGWVFEFDRITFFLTTFTPHYPETHPRYAHGSKKYCDILFQPELSFLRHTLPDDTPETNWTQPITSRDKIRVAFREHGREYPIRPTIYYPPSHDMIRPLSNDLDDVIEWWL
;
A
#
# COMPACT_ATOMS: atom_id res chain seq x y z
N MET A 1 5.34 50.08 -3.47
CA MET A 1 5.75 48.86 -4.20
C MET A 1 4.74 47.80 -3.85
N SER A 2 3.90 47.39 -4.82
CA SER A 2 2.90 46.35 -4.62
C SER A 2 3.63 45.02 -4.37
N SER A 3 3.61 44.53 -3.13
CA SER A 3 3.96 43.14 -2.86
C SER A 3 2.93 42.28 -3.58
N SER A 4 3.32 41.66 -4.69
CA SER A 4 2.53 40.64 -5.36
C SER A 4 2.20 39.58 -4.31
N ILE A 5 0.92 39.44 -3.96
CA ILE A 5 0.44 38.37 -3.11
C ILE A 5 0.72 37.08 -3.88
N VAL A 6 1.71 36.32 -3.44
CA VAL A 6 2.09 35.06 -4.08
C VAL A 6 1.10 34.01 -3.60
N THR A 7 0.28 33.52 -4.51
CA THR A 7 -0.60 32.39 -4.23
C THR A 7 0.25 31.14 -4.10
N PRO A 8 0.19 30.42 -2.97
CA PRO A 8 0.85 29.12 -2.87
C PRO A 8 0.24 28.19 -3.91
N ASP A 9 1.07 27.35 -4.55
CA ASP A 9 0.66 26.40 -5.58
C ASP A 9 1.03 24.94 -5.23
N ARG A 10 1.96 24.72 -4.29
CA ARG A 10 2.42 23.39 -3.88
C ARG A 10 2.77 23.33 -2.40
N VAL A 11 2.61 22.15 -1.79
CA VAL A 11 3.10 21.83 -0.44
C VAL A 11 4.29 20.89 -0.56
N LEU A 12 5.44 21.27 0.00
CA LEU A 12 6.66 20.48 -0.04
C LEU A 12 7.15 20.10 1.37
N ILE A 13 7.56 18.85 1.53
CA ILE A 13 8.44 18.39 2.62
C ILE A 13 9.86 18.35 2.06
N VAL A 14 10.74 19.16 2.64
CA VAL A 14 12.08 19.38 2.12
C VAL A 14 13.14 19.20 3.20
N ASP A 15 14.28 18.65 2.81
CA ASP A 15 15.46 18.63 3.67
C ASP A 15 15.95 20.06 3.92
N LYS A 16 16.24 20.39 5.18
CA LYS A 16 16.72 21.72 5.59
C LYS A 16 17.93 22.22 4.78
N ARG A 17 18.75 21.31 4.23
CA ARG A 17 19.91 21.64 3.39
C ARG A 17 19.54 22.29 2.06
N LEU A 18 18.33 22.02 1.56
CA LEU A 18 17.83 22.58 0.32
C LEU A 18 17.01 23.84 0.54
N VAL A 19 16.69 24.20 1.78
CA VAL A 19 15.91 25.41 2.07
C VAL A 19 16.74 26.62 1.63
N PRO A 20 16.28 27.40 0.63
CA PRO A 20 17.02 28.53 0.11
C PRO A 20 17.17 29.60 1.20
N ILE A 21 18.24 30.38 1.11
CA ILE A 21 18.39 31.59 1.92
C ILE A 21 17.33 32.59 1.42
N ASP A 22 16.75 33.40 2.32
CA ASP A 22 15.64 34.31 2.04
C ASP A 22 15.75 35.00 0.67
N GLY A 23 14.82 34.68 -0.23
CA GLY A 23 14.73 35.25 -1.58
C GLY A 23 15.30 34.39 -2.72
N GLU A 24 16.01 33.30 -2.44
CA GLU A 24 16.47 32.36 -3.45
C GLU A 24 15.39 31.34 -3.87
N GLN A 25 15.39 30.94 -5.14
CA GLN A 25 14.44 29.96 -5.69
C GLN A 25 15.01 28.56 -5.62
N PHE A 26 14.14 27.57 -5.38
CA PHE A 26 14.48 26.17 -5.60
C PHE A 26 14.79 25.92 -7.08
N HIS A 27 15.98 25.40 -7.35
CA HIS A 27 16.35 24.96 -8.70
C HIS A 27 16.13 23.46 -8.84
N PHE A 28 15.19 23.09 -9.70
CA PHE A 28 14.95 21.70 -10.09
C PHE A 28 15.52 21.42 -11.47
N ILE A 29 16.10 20.23 -11.62
CA ILE A 29 16.68 19.70 -12.84
C ILE A 29 15.83 18.51 -13.30
N GLN A 30 15.60 18.38 -14.61
CA GLN A 30 14.89 17.23 -15.17
C GLN A 30 15.87 16.13 -15.57
N LEU A 31 15.72 14.94 -14.98
CA LEU A 31 16.48 13.74 -15.34
C LEU A 31 15.53 12.59 -15.65
N GLN A 32 16.01 11.59 -16.37
CA GLN A 32 15.24 10.36 -16.61
C GLN A 32 15.20 9.49 -15.35
N HIS A 33 14.01 9.04 -14.97
CA HIS A 33 13.83 8.06 -13.91
C HIS A 33 14.52 6.73 -14.29
N PRO A 34 15.33 6.13 -13.39
CA PRO A 34 16.16 4.97 -13.72
C PRO A 34 15.40 3.78 -14.30
N ARG A 35 14.19 3.52 -13.79
CA ARG A 35 13.36 2.41 -14.25
C ARG A 35 12.55 2.74 -15.50
N THR A 36 11.68 3.75 -15.43
CA THR A 36 10.70 4.03 -16.49
C THR A 36 11.18 4.94 -17.60
N LYS A 37 12.34 5.57 -17.45
CA LYS A 37 12.90 6.55 -18.40
C LYS A 37 12.08 7.83 -18.58
N GLN A 38 10.98 7.99 -17.83
CA GLN A 38 10.20 9.22 -17.85
C GLN A 38 10.98 10.35 -17.18
N GLU A 39 10.73 11.59 -17.61
CA GLU A 39 11.34 12.76 -16.97
C GLU A 39 10.78 12.95 -15.56
N GLN A 40 11.68 13.25 -14.62
CA GLN A 40 11.36 13.54 -13.23
C GLN A 40 12.25 14.67 -12.72
N SER A 41 11.71 15.42 -11.76
CA SER A 41 12.38 16.56 -11.14
C SER A 41 13.31 16.11 -10.02
N TYR A 42 14.53 16.63 -10.03
CA TYR A 42 15.56 16.42 -9.01
C TYR A 42 16.09 17.77 -8.52
N ALA A 43 16.58 17.80 -7.29
CA ALA A 43 17.31 18.93 -6.73
C ALA A 43 18.71 18.49 -6.32
N ILE A 44 19.63 19.43 -6.16
CA ILE A 44 20.99 19.14 -5.69
C ILE A 44 21.41 20.13 -4.63
N ASP A 45 21.96 19.62 -3.54
CA ASP A 45 22.76 20.40 -2.61
C ASP A 45 24.21 20.41 -3.13
N GLN A 46 24.63 21.54 -3.68
CA GLN A 46 25.97 21.71 -4.26
C GLN A 46 27.09 21.61 -3.22
N GLN A 47 26.81 21.88 -1.93
CA GLN A 47 27.82 21.81 -0.88
C GLN A 47 28.14 20.36 -0.52
N THR A 48 27.11 19.54 -0.32
CA THR A 48 27.28 18.13 0.05
C THR A 48 27.30 17.18 -1.16
N LYS A 49 27.04 17.71 -2.36
CA LYS A 49 26.86 16.94 -3.61
C LYS A 49 25.77 15.87 -3.47
N THR A 50 24.79 16.10 -2.60
CA THR A 50 23.65 15.20 -2.41
C THR A 50 22.58 15.52 -3.44
N VAL A 51 22.19 14.51 -4.22
CA VAL A 51 21.08 14.61 -5.16
C VAL A 51 19.81 14.19 -4.44
N PHE A 52 18.72 14.89 -4.72
CA PHE A 52 17.41 14.62 -4.17
C PHE A 52 16.41 14.44 -5.29
N GLU A 53 15.49 13.52 -5.13
CA GLU A 53 14.36 13.35 -6.04
C GLU A 53 13.10 14.01 -5.46
N LEU A 54 12.25 14.51 -6.35
CA LEU A 54 10.92 15.01 -6.02
C LEU A 54 9.91 13.87 -6.23
N ILE A 55 9.23 13.47 -5.17
CA ILE A 55 8.17 12.46 -5.17
C ILE A 55 6.85 13.17 -4.91
N GLN A 56 5.83 12.91 -5.72
CA GLN A 56 4.49 13.41 -5.49
C GLN A 56 3.62 12.31 -4.87
N SER A 57 3.03 12.63 -3.71
CA SER A 57 1.98 11.85 -3.07
C SER A 57 0.66 12.58 -3.26
N THR A 58 -0.27 11.98 -4.00
CA THR A 58 -1.64 12.49 -4.14
C THR A 58 -2.63 11.53 -3.50
N ARG A 59 -3.70 12.07 -2.93
CA ARG A 59 -4.85 11.31 -2.45
C ARG A 59 -6.10 11.83 -3.16
N SER A 60 -7.01 10.95 -3.55
CA SER A 60 -8.28 11.36 -4.14
C SER A 60 -9.08 12.20 -3.13
N HIS A 61 -9.77 13.23 -3.65
CA HIS A 61 -10.64 14.11 -2.87
C HIS A 61 -9.96 14.78 -1.66
N SER A 62 -8.70 15.20 -1.83
CA SER A 62 -7.95 15.93 -0.79
C SER A 62 -7.68 17.36 -1.21
N SER A 63 -7.57 18.27 -0.23
CA SER A 63 -7.25 19.67 -0.45
C SER A 63 -6.44 20.21 0.74
N TRP A 64 -5.56 21.18 0.49
CA TRP A 64 -4.86 21.89 1.56
C TRP A 64 -5.54 23.21 1.87
N PHE A 65 -5.80 23.46 3.14
CA PHE A 65 -6.06 24.80 3.62
C PHE A 65 -4.71 25.41 4.00
N ILE A 66 -4.24 26.38 3.21
CA ILE A 66 -2.98 27.09 3.46
C ILE A 66 -3.34 28.45 4.03
N ASN A 67 -3.11 28.58 5.34
CA ASN A 67 -3.57 29.71 6.15
C ASN A 67 -5.10 29.88 6.05
N ASP A 68 -5.62 31.01 6.54
CA ASP A 68 -7.05 31.33 6.49
C ASP A 68 -7.50 31.90 5.12
N GLN A 69 -6.62 31.91 4.11
CA GLN A 69 -6.81 32.67 2.87
C GLN A 69 -6.75 31.83 1.59
N HIS A 70 -6.15 30.63 1.61
CA HIS A 70 -5.91 29.85 0.39
C HIS A 70 -6.33 28.40 0.54
N VAL A 71 -6.91 27.85 -0.53
CA VAL A 71 -7.21 26.43 -0.65
C VAL A 71 -6.49 25.90 -1.89
N LEU A 72 -5.64 24.89 -1.72
CA LEU A 72 -5.11 24.10 -2.83
C LEU A 72 -6.04 22.91 -3.08
N PRO A 73 -6.69 22.84 -4.25
CA PRO A 73 -7.76 21.87 -4.48
C PRO A 73 -7.27 20.44 -4.76
N ASP A 74 -5.99 20.24 -5.11
CA ASP A 74 -5.48 18.94 -5.55
C ASP A 74 -4.97 18.06 -4.40
N GLY A 75 -4.75 18.65 -3.22
CA GLY A 75 -4.24 17.96 -2.03
C GLY A 75 -2.88 17.30 -2.23
N SER A 76 -2.14 17.66 -3.28
CA SER A 76 -0.83 17.07 -3.57
C SER A 76 0.16 17.41 -2.48
N LEU A 77 0.91 16.41 -2.01
CA LEU A 77 2.05 16.57 -1.14
C LEU A 77 3.31 16.17 -1.90
N TYR A 78 4.26 17.08 -2.02
CA TYR A 78 5.55 16.79 -2.62
C TYR A 78 6.57 16.49 -1.53
N ILE A 79 7.35 15.44 -1.68
CA ILE A 79 8.37 15.02 -0.73
C ILE A 79 9.70 14.99 -1.47
N ILE A 80 10.69 15.72 -0.96
CA ILE A 80 12.04 15.74 -1.52
C ILE A 80 12.92 14.83 -0.68
N THR A 81 13.40 13.74 -1.29
CA THR A 81 14.18 12.71 -0.58
C THR A 81 15.54 12.49 -1.22
N PRO A 82 16.60 12.20 -0.45
CA PRO A 82 17.92 11.91 -1.02
C PRO A 82 17.90 10.66 -1.90
N VAL A 83 18.51 10.73 -3.08
CA VAL A 83 18.66 9.59 -4.00
C VAL A 83 20.14 9.29 -4.22
N ASN A 84 20.48 8.00 -4.32
CA ASN A 84 21.84 7.60 -4.62
C ASN A 84 22.12 7.74 -6.13
N ILE A 85 23.12 8.54 -6.50
CA ILE A 85 23.46 8.82 -7.90
C ILE A 85 23.81 7.57 -8.71
N ILE A 86 24.24 6.48 -8.05
CA ILE A 86 24.53 5.22 -8.73
C ILE A 86 23.27 4.71 -9.44
N PHE A 87 22.09 4.79 -8.81
CA PHE A 87 20.84 4.39 -9.44
C PHE A 87 20.54 5.21 -10.69
N LEU A 88 20.82 6.51 -10.66
CA LEU A 88 20.62 7.40 -11.81
C LEU A 88 21.53 7.07 -13.00
N LEU A 89 22.76 6.61 -12.73
CA LEU A 89 23.75 6.25 -13.75
C LEU A 89 23.64 4.79 -14.22
N LEU A 90 23.02 3.93 -13.42
CA LEU A 90 23.01 2.49 -13.62
C LEU A 90 22.44 2.07 -14.98
N PRO A 91 21.36 2.66 -15.53
CA PRO A 91 20.87 2.27 -16.84
C PRO A 91 21.86 2.52 -18.00
N SER A 92 22.58 3.65 -17.96
CA SER A 92 23.61 3.96 -18.94
C SER A 92 24.80 3.01 -18.80
N LEU A 93 25.19 2.71 -17.56
CA LEU A 93 26.25 1.74 -17.26
C LEU A 93 25.89 0.34 -17.78
N TRP A 94 24.66 -0.09 -17.53
CA TRP A 94 24.15 -1.38 -17.98
C TRP A 94 24.17 -1.49 -19.50
N SER A 95 23.71 -0.44 -20.19
CA SER A 95 23.62 -0.40 -21.65
C SER A 95 24.99 -0.31 -22.35
N HIS A 96 25.94 0.43 -21.77
CA HIS A 96 27.16 0.82 -22.49
C HIS A 96 28.48 0.31 -21.88
N ALA A 97 28.53 0.11 -20.57
CA ALA A 97 29.75 -0.24 -19.84
C ALA A 97 29.80 -1.71 -19.36
N ARG A 98 28.75 -2.51 -19.61
CA ARG A 98 28.70 -3.91 -19.19
C ARG A 98 29.73 -4.81 -19.90
N LEU A 99 29.86 -4.69 -21.22
CA LEU A 99 30.76 -5.53 -22.01
C LEU A 99 32.15 -4.91 -22.19
N ASN A 100 32.21 -3.58 -22.35
CA ASN A 100 33.42 -2.86 -22.74
C ASN A 100 33.76 -1.76 -21.73
N SER A 101 35.06 -1.49 -21.56
CA SER A 101 35.52 -0.28 -20.86
C SER A 101 35.28 0.94 -21.75
N ILE A 102 34.54 1.93 -21.24
CA ILE A 102 34.18 3.13 -22.00
C ILE A 102 34.48 4.42 -21.22
N PRO A 103 34.65 5.57 -21.90
CA PRO A 103 34.83 6.85 -21.22
C PRO A 103 33.59 7.29 -20.44
N LEU A 104 33.78 7.98 -19.31
CA LEU A 104 32.70 8.53 -18.49
C LEU A 104 31.75 9.45 -19.28
N THR A 105 32.28 10.16 -20.27
CA THR A 105 31.50 11.05 -21.16
C THR A 105 30.44 10.32 -22.00
N LYS A 106 30.54 9.00 -22.17
CA LYS A 106 29.50 8.18 -22.81
C LYS A 106 28.39 7.73 -21.86
N ILE A 107 28.63 7.82 -20.55
CA ILE A 107 27.65 7.47 -19.51
C ILE A 107 26.84 8.70 -19.08
N ILE A 108 27.50 9.86 -18.98
CA ILE A 108 26.89 11.13 -18.56
C ILE A 108 26.24 11.81 -19.76
N ASN A 109 24.89 11.81 -19.80
CA ASN A 109 24.13 12.57 -20.79
C ASN A 109 24.04 14.07 -20.45
N ASP A 110 23.53 14.88 -21.38
CA ASP A 110 23.47 16.34 -21.20
C ASP A 110 22.54 16.77 -20.05
N SER A 111 21.48 16.01 -19.77
CA SER A 111 20.62 16.26 -18.61
C SER A 111 21.37 16.06 -17.30
N PHE A 112 22.14 14.98 -17.18
CA PHE A 112 22.93 14.68 -15.97
C PHE A 112 24.04 15.71 -15.73
N LYS A 113 24.62 16.29 -16.79
CA LYS A 113 25.61 17.39 -16.67
C LYS A 113 25.05 18.62 -15.94
N GLN A 114 23.73 18.81 -15.94
CA GLN A 114 23.09 19.92 -15.21
C GLN A 114 23.28 19.81 -13.68
N LEU A 115 23.58 18.62 -13.16
CA LEU A 115 23.94 18.45 -11.74
C LEU A 115 25.29 19.09 -11.39
N GLN A 116 26.15 19.38 -12.38
CA GLN A 116 27.46 20.01 -12.19
C GLN A 116 28.39 19.26 -11.22
N LEU A 117 28.20 17.94 -11.10
CA LEU A 117 29.09 17.06 -10.33
C LEU A 117 30.44 16.89 -11.05
N ASP A 118 31.54 16.98 -10.31
CA ASP A 118 32.87 16.72 -10.84
C ASP A 118 33.10 15.22 -11.14
N ASN A 119 33.92 14.95 -12.15
CA ASN A 119 34.21 13.58 -12.57
C ASN A 119 34.86 12.75 -11.46
N ASP A 120 35.70 13.35 -10.62
CA ASP A 120 36.40 12.66 -9.54
C ASP A 120 35.41 12.13 -8.50
N PHE A 121 34.43 12.96 -8.11
CA PHE A 121 33.32 12.53 -7.26
C PHE A 121 32.50 11.40 -7.89
N ILE A 122 32.19 11.50 -9.18
CA ILE A 122 31.44 10.44 -9.88
C ILE A 122 32.24 9.14 -9.89
N PHE A 123 33.55 9.19 -10.18
CA PHE A 123 34.40 8.01 -10.12
C PHE A 123 34.45 7.41 -8.72
N GLU A 124 34.63 8.23 -7.69
CA GLU A 124 34.61 7.78 -6.29
C GLU A 124 33.36 6.95 -5.98
N LYS A 125 32.17 7.40 -6.38
CA LYS A 125 30.93 6.64 -6.17
C LYS A 125 30.89 5.37 -7.01
N LEU A 126 31.29 5.44 -8.27
CA LEU A 126 31.24 4.29 -9.19
C LEU A 126 32.25 3.18 -8.86
N GLN A 127 33.31 3.43 -8.08
CA GLN A 127 34.29 2.39 -7.69
C GLN A 127 33.63 1.19 -7.00
N SER A 128 32.49 1.42 -6.33
CA SER A 128 31.74 0.40 -5.64
C SER A 128 31.01 -0.61 -6.56
N ILE A 129 30.81 -0.27 -7.83
CA ILE A 129 30.11 -1.12 -8.82
C ILE A 129 30.87 -1.29 -10.14
N CYS A 130 31.94 -0.54 -10.35
CA CYS A 130 32.73 -0.53 -11.59
C CYS A 130 34.21 -0.83 -11.34
N ASP A 131 34.88 -1.28 -12.39
CA ASP A 131 36.34 -1.24 -12.52
C ASP A 131 36.73 0.03 -13.27
N ILE A 132 37.62 0.83 -12.67
CA ILE A 132 37.96 2.18 -13.12
C ILE A 132 39.45 2.27 -13.42
N ASP A 133 39.79 2.72 -14.64
CA ASP A 133 41.14 3.12 -15.02
C ASP A 133 41.20 4.66 -15.04
N LEU A 134 41.65 5.25 -13.92
CA LEU A 134 41.78 6.70 -13.77
C LEU A 134 42.78 7.32 -14.76
N LYS A 135 43.79 6.57 -15.22
CA LYS A 135 44.79 7.09 -16.17
C LYS A 135 44.19 7.27 -17.55
N LYS A 136 43.29 6.37 -17.94
CA LYS A 136 42.60 6.39 -19.24
C LYS A 136 41.21 7.00 -19.18
N ASN A 137 40.73 7.35 -17.99
CA ASN A 137 39.38 7.87 -17.77
C ASN A 137 38.29 6.87 -18.23
N LEU A 138 38.55 5.56 -18.07
CA LEU A 138 37.68 4.48 -18.54
C LEU A 138 37.00 3.77 -17.38
N ILE A 139 35.75 3.36 -17.61
CA ILE A 139 34.92 2.62 -16.66
C ILE A 139 34.33 1.39 -17.32
N LYS A 140 34.28 0.28 -16.58
CA LYS A 140 33.57 -0.94 -16.94
C LYS A 140 32.69 -1.36 -15.77
N LEU A 141 31.42 -1.65 -16.02
CA LEU A 141 30.53 -2.17 -15.00
C LEU A 141 31.00 -3.58 -14.60
N ASN A 142 31.10 -3.82 -13.30
CA ASN A 142 31.51 -5.10 -12.74
C ASN A 142 30.29 -5.74 -12.07
N ASN A 143 29.79 -6.83 -12.66
CA ASN A 143 28.56 -7.48 -12.21
C ASN A 143 28.67 -7.98 -10.76
N GLU A 144 29.80 -8.57 -10.38
CA GLU A 144 30.01 -9.08 -9.02
C GLU A 144 29.93 -7.94 -7.99
N LYS A 145 30.64 -6.83 -8.25
CA LYS A 145 30.58 -5.63 -7.42
C LYS A 145 29.17 -5.04 -7.37
N LEU A 146 28.47 -4.98 -8.51
CA LEU A 146 27.11 -4.49 -8.59
C LEU A 146 26.16 -5.31 -7.71
N PHE A 147 26.18 -6.64 -7.83
CA PHE A 147 25.25 -7.48 -7.06
C PHE A 147 25.58 -7.49 -5.57
N LEU A 148 26.87 -7.43 -5.19
CA LEU A 148 27.27 -7.21 -3.79
C LEU A 148 26.78 -5.87 -3.26
N TRP A 149 26.87 -4.81 -4.08
CA TRP A 149 26.37 -3.48 -3.72
C TRP A 149 24.85 -3.46 -3.56
N ILE A 150 24.10 -4.09 -4.48
CA ILE A 150 22.63 -4.21 -4.38
C ILE A 150 22.26 -5.01 -3.13
N ARG A 151 22.94 -6.12 -2.86
CA ARG A 151 22.75 -6.93 -1.64
C ARG A 151 22.94 -6.09 -0.36
N ASP A 152 24.03 -5.32 -0.27
CA ASP A 152 24.25 -4.40 0.88
C ASP A 152 23.14 -3.35 1.02
N ARG A 153 22.52 -2.88 -0.07
CA ARG A 153 21.37 -1.97 -0.01
C ARG A 153 20.11 -2.67 0.51
N ILE A 154 19.83 -3.90 0.04
CA ILE A 154 18.71 -4.72 0.52
C ILE A 154 18.88 -4.94 2.03
N ASP A 155 20.06 -5.37 2.46
CA ASP A 155 20.34 -5.68 3.87
C ASP A 155 20.22 -4.45 4.77
N ARG A 156 20.53 -3.25 4.26
CA ARG A 156 20.30 -1.99 4.99
C ARG A 156 18.82 -1.64 5.08
N LEU A 157 18.08 -1.77 3.99
CA LEU A 157 16.64 -1.48 3.97
C LEU A 157 15.85 -2.47 4.83
N LYS A 158 16.23 -3.75 4.82
CA LYS A 158 15.64 -4.82 5.66
C LYS A 158 15.66 -4.49 7.16
N LYS A 159 16.53 -3.60 7.62
CA LYS A 159 16.53 -3.11 9.02
C LYS A 159 15.36 -2.18 9.34
N HIS A 160 14.65 -1.71 8.32
CA HIS A 160 13.59 -0.71 8.40
C HIS A 160 12.26 -1.20 7.78
N VAL A 161 12.23 -2.41 7.23
CA VAL A 161 11.03 -3.04 6.66
C VAL A 161 10.85 -4.46 7.19
N GLU A 162 9.69 -5.05 6.95
CA GLU A 162 9.26 -6.32 7.56
C GLU A 162 10.10 -7.51 7.10
N ASP A 163 10.45 -7.56 5.82
CA ASP A 163 11.16 -8.68 5.23
C ASP A 163 12.08 -8.28 4.07
N GLU A 164 12.79 -9.27 3.54
CA GLU A 164 13.76 -9.10 2.46
C GLU A 164 13.12 -8.84 1.10
N GLU A 165 11.94 -9.41 0.85
CA GLU A 165 11.22 -9.23 -0.41
C GLU A 165 10.72 -7.79 -0.52
N HIS A 166 10.16 -7.23 0.56
CA HIS A 166 9.78 -5.83 0.65
C HIS A 166 10.99 -4.90 0.49
N ALA A 167 12.14 -5.22 1.11
CA ALA A 167 13.35 -4.44 0.93
C ALA A 167 13.83 -4.44 -0.54
N PHE A 168 13.75 -5.59 -1.20
CA PHE A 168 14.10 -5.72 -2.61
C PHE A 168 13.12 -4.98 -3.52
N ASP A 169 11.82 -5.08 -3.26
CA ASP A 169 10.77 -4.37 -4.00
C ASP A 169 10.99 -2.85 -3.99
N LEU A 170 11.37 -2.26 -2.86
CA LEU A 170 11.70 -0.83 -2.77
C LEU A 170 12.92 -0.44 -3.61
N ILE A 171 13.90 -1.33 -3.75
CA ILE A 171 15.06 -1.08 -4.61
C ILE A 171 14.68 -1.22 -6.08
N CYS A 172 13.80 -2.16 -6.42
CA CYS A 172 13.33 -2.39 -7.78
C CYS A 172 12.71 -1.14 -8.40
N GLU A 173 12.18 -0.20 -7.63
CA GLU A 173 11.72 1.12 -8.12
C GLU A 173 12.80 1.87 -8.94
N TYR A 174 14.07 1.65 -8.63
CA TYR A 174 15.20 2.33 -9.26
C TYR A 174 16.02 1.43 -10.21
N LEU A 175 15.54 0.22 -10.51
CA LEU A 175 16.22 -0.73 -11.39
C LEU A 175 15.41 -0.93 -12.67
N SER A 176 16.07 -1.06 -13.82
CA SER A 176 15.39 -1.54 -15.04
C SER A 176 15.10 -3.03 -14.95
N ASP A 177 14.07 -3.49 -15.67
CA ASP A 177 13.60 -4.87 -15.59
C ASP A 177 14.71 -5.92 -15.86
N ASP A 178 15.60 -5.66 -16.83
CA ASP A 178 16.75 -6.53 -17.11
C ASP A 178 17.69 -6.69 -15.90
N ILE A 179 17.85 -5.64 -15.08
CA ILE A 179 18.71 -5.66 -13.89
C ILE A 179 17.99 -6.40 -12.77
N ILE A 180 16.68 -6.18 -12.63
CA ILE A 180 15.85 -6.88 -11.65
C ILE A 180 15.92 -8.39 -11.88
N GLU A 181 15.73 -8.85 -13.12
CA GLU A 181 15.79 -10.27 -13.48
C GLU A 181 17.16 -10.87 -13.12
N GLN A 182 18.25 -10.18 -13.44
CA GLN A 182 19.60 -10.61 -13.09
C GLN A 182 19.84 -10.63 -11.57
N CYS A 183 19.32 -9.65 -10.83
CA CYS A 183 19.40 -9.64 -9.37
C CYS A 183 18.65 -10.82 -8.76
N GLN A 184 17.46 -11.14 -9.25
CA GLN A 184 16.69 -12.30 -8.77
C GLN A 184 17.45 -13.62 -8.98
N GLN A 185 18.07 -13.78 -10.14
CA GLN A 185 18.88 -14.96 -10.47
C GLN A 185 20.12 -15.08 -9.57
N GLU A 186 20.95 -14.03 -9.52
CA GLU A 186 22.24 -14.05 -8.84
C GLU A 186 22.11 -14.03 -7.31
N LEU A 187 21.13 -13.27 -6.80
CA LEU A 187 20.92 -13.10 -5.37
C LEU A 187 19.90 -14.08 -4.79
N LYS A 188 19.28 -14.93 -5.61
CA LYS A 188 18.23 -15.90 -5.23
C LYS A 188 17.07 -15.24 -4.49
N LEU A 189 16.59 -14.12 -5.04
CA LEU A 189 15.49 -13.34 -4.48
C LEU A 189 14.17 -13.72 -5.18
N HIS A 190 13.08 -13.80 -4.41
CA HIS A 190 11.75 -14.18 -4.88
C HIS A 190 10.75 -13.01 -4.79
N GLY A 191 11.14 -11.81 -5.23
CA GLY A 191 10.24 -10.66 -5.26
C GLY A 191 9.13 -10.76 -6.31
N ASN A 192 7.92 -10.28 -5.98
CA ASN A 192 6.79 -10.19 -6.90
C ASN A 192 6.94 -8.97 -7.83
N VAL A 193 7.74 -9.10 -8.88
CA VAL A 193 8.00 -8.01 -9.85
C VAL A 193 6.76 -7.79 -10.73
N ARG A 194 5.79 -7.04 -10.23
CA ARG A 194 4.75 -6.35 -11.01
C ARG A 194 4.38 -5.04 -10.34
N TYR A 195 5.25 -4.06 -10.52
CA TYR A 195 4.88 -2.65 -10.47
C TYR A 195 4.94 -2.15 -11.90
N ASP A 196 3.83 -2.15 -12.62
CA ASP A 196 3.78 -1.57 -13.97
C ASP A 196 3.90 -0.03 -13.92
N ILE A 197 3.84 0.57 -12.72
CA ILE A 197 3.95 2.02 -12.51
C ILE A 197 4.77 2.28 -11.23
N PRO A 198 5.91 2.98 -11.31
CA PRO A 198 6.68 3.35 -10.13
C PRO A 198 5.87 4.22 -9.18
N ILE A 199 6.24 4.14 -7.90
CA ILE A 199 5.74 4.98 -6.82
C ILE A 199 6.22 6.42 -7.07
N GLY A 200 5.45 7.21 -7.83
CA GLY A 200 5.67 8.66 -7.97
C GLY A 200 5.44 9.33 -9.32
N GLN A 201 4.98 8.63 -10.36
CA GLN A 201 4.81 9.26 -11.68
C GLN A 201 3.42 9.84 -11.97
N LYS A 202 3.32 11.17 -11.81
CA LYS A 202 2.59 12.08 -12.71
C LYS A 202 3.22 13.48 -12.70
N THR A 203 4.29 13.72 -13.46
CA THR A 203 4.54 15.07 -14.01
C THR A 203 5.25 14.98 -15.37
N SER A 204 4.48 15.09 -16.44
CA SER A 204 4.95 15.67 -17.70
C SER A 204 4.15 16.95 -17.91
N SER A 205 4.61 18.06 -17.33
CA SER A 205 4.22 19.37 -17.82
C SER A 205 5.35 20.38 -17.61
N THR A 206 5.82 20.90 -18.73
CA THR A 206 6.82 21.96 -18.87
C THR A 206 6.26 23.25 -18.27
N ILE A 207 6.48 23.51 -16.99
CA ILE A 207 6.17 24.82 -16.37
C ILE A 207 7.34 25.23 -15.48
N THR A 208 8.12 26.19 -15.98
CA THR A 208 9.10 26.95 -15.21
C THR A 208 8.36 27.62 -14.05
N THR A 209 8.50 27.09 -12.82
CA THR A 209 7.74 27.54 -11.65
C THR A 209 8.69 28.18 -10.64
N THR A 210 8.47 29.47 -10.36
CA THR A 210 9.07 30.20 -9.24
C THR A 210 8.44 29.72 -7.94
N VAL A 211 9.19 28.98 -7.11
CA VAL A 211 8.73 28.53 -5.78
C VAL A 211 9.09 29.58 -4.74
N LEU A 212 8.08 30.17 -4.08
CA LEU A 212 8.28 31.09 -2.96
C LEU A 212 7.93 30.36 -1.66
N CYS A 213 8.96 30.11 -0.83
CA CYS A 213 8.80 29.44 0.46
C CYS A 213 8.15 30.36 1.49
N THR A 214 6.98 29.98 2.01
CA THR A 214 6.46 30.54 3.27
C THR A 214 6.59 29.47 4.36
N LEU A 215 7.58 29.64 5.25
CA LEU A 215 7.79 28.83 6.43
C LEU A 215 6.69 29.10 7.47
N TYR A 216 5.91 28.07 7.84
CA TYR A 216 5.09 28.15 9.06
C TYR A 216 5.84 27.49 10.22
N LEU A 217 6.46 28.33 11.04
CA LEU A 217 7.03 27.95 12.33
C LEU A 217 5.90 27.62 13.31
N LEU A 218 5.82 26.37 13.75
CA LEU A 218 5.16 25.99 15.00
C LEU A 218 6.00 26.51 16.17
N GLU A 219 5.91 27.80 16.48
CA GLU A 219 6.38 28.34 17.75
C GLU A 219 5.37 29.33 18.35
N LYS A 220 5.03 29.07 19.62
CA LYS A 220 4.33 29.92 20.59
C LYS A 220 2.83 30.19 20.40
N ARG A 221 2.03 29.27 20.95
CA ARG A 221 0.94 29.66 21.88
C ARG A 221 1.25 29.19 23.29
N SER A 222 2.24 29.85 23.89
CA SER A 222 2.37 29.96 25.34
C SER A 222 2.81 31.38 25.66
N SER A 223 1.83 32.28 25.83
CA SER A 223 2.00 33.59 26.44
C SER A 223 0.66 34.11 26.98
N SER A 224 0.25 33.58 28.13
CA SER A 224 -0.29 34.28 29.30
C SER A 224 -0.62 33.20 30.35
N SER A 225 -0.18 33.22 31.61
CA SER A 225 0.54 34.18 32.43
C SER A 225 1.15 33.46 33.64
N HIS A 226 2.36 33.88 34.01
CA HIS A 226 2.96 33.87 35.36
C HIS A 226 3.77 32.66 35.89
N ALA A 227 4.88 33.07 36.50
CA ALA A 227 5.76 32.43 37.48
C ALA A 227 6.91 31.55 36.96
N ASN A 228 8.11 32.04 37.28
CA ASN A 228 9.42 31.40 37.25
C ASN A 228 9.39 29.89 37.54
N ASP A 229 9.95 29.11 36.62
CA ASP A 229 10.91 28.05 36.97
C ASP A 229 11.80 27.74 35.76
N LYS A 230 13.12 27.83 35.95
CA LYS A 230 14.12 27.34 34.99
C LYS A 230 14.09 25.82 35.04
N VAL A 231 13.42 25.19 34.07
CA VAL A 231 13.58 23.76 33.79
C VAL A 231 14.34 23.62 32.49
N ASN A 232 15.57 23.10 32.59
CA ASN A 232 16.30 22.54 31.46
C ASN A 232 15.48 21.39 30.86
N LEU A 233 15.07 21.51 29.60
CA LEU A 233 14.49 20.41 28.84
C LEU A 233 15.37 20.12 27.62
N SER A 234 16.22 19.12 27.82
CA SER A 234 16.87 18.34 26.79
C SER A 234 15.85 17.49 26.03
N THR A 235 16.05 17.40 24.70
CA THR A 235 15.79 16.24 23.82
C THR A 235 14.41 15.54 23.88
N ASN A 236 13.54 15.80 22.88
CA ASN A 236 12.87 14.76 22.06
C ASN A 236 11.79 15.35 21.11
N ASP A 237 12.21 15.92 19.97
CA ASP A 237 11.29 16.41 18.91
C ASP A 237 10.69 15.29 18.03
N GLN A 238 11.28 14.08 18.03
CA GLN A 238 10.78 12.95 17.22
C GLN A 238 9.45 12.37 17.74
N ASN A 239 9.12 12.56 19.02
CA ASN A 239 7.89 12.02 19.59
C ASN A 239 6.66 12.88 19.30
N VAL A 240 6.80 14.22 19.21
CA VAL A 240 5.67 15.15 19.11
C VAL A 240 4.95 15.06 17.75
N SER A 241 5.70 14.97 16.65
CA SER A 241 5.14 14.87 15.28
C SER A 241 4.40 13.55 15.06
N LYS A 242 4.96 12.45 15.58
CA LYS A 242 4.32 11.13 15.53
C LYS A 242 2.99 11.12 16.30
N THR A 243 2.97 11.69 17.51
CA THR A 243 1.73 11.79 18.30
C THR A 243 0.62 12.61 17.63
N VAL A 244 0.92 13.68 16.90
CA VAL A 244 -0.13 14.51 16.26
C VAL A 244 -0.76 13.79 15.07
N VAL A 245 0.06 13.14 14.23
CA VAL A 245 -0.42 12.31 13.11
C VAL A 245 -1.21 11.11 13.64
N ASP A 246 -0.71 10.44 14.68
CA ASP A 246 -1.38 9.31 15.32
C ASP A 246 -2.70 9.74 15.99
N HIS A 247 -2.77 10.93 16.57
CA HIS A 247 -4.00 11.46 17.16
C HIS A 247 -5.03 11.86 16.10
N ALA A 248 -4.61 12.49 14.99
CA ALA A 248 -5.52 12.81 13.88
C ALA A 248 -6.04 11.54 13.19
N LYS A 249 -5.16 10.55 12.98
CA LYS A 249 -5.49 9.19 12.57
C LYS A 249 -6.53 8.56 13.49
N GLN A 250 -6.31 8.65 14.80
CA GLN A 250 -7.22 8.11 15.80
C GLN A 250 -8.57 8.84 15.84
N ILE A 251 -8.60 10.17 15.67
CA ILE A 251 -9.85 10.94 15.59
C ILE A 251 -10.64 10.59 14.32
N LEU A 252 -9.98 10.51 13.16
CA LEU A 252 -10.61 10.08 11.90
C LEU A 252 -11.13 8.65 12.02
N PHE A 253 -10.35 7.78 12.64
CA PHE A 253 -10.72 6.40 12.92
C PHE A 253 -11.94 6.32 13.85
N GLU A 254 -11.92 6.97 15.01
CA GLU A 254 -13.02 6.96 15.97
C GLU A 254 -14.27 7.63 15.39
N HIS A 255 -14.13 8.72 14.64
CA HIS A 255 -15.25 9.38 13.96
C HIS A 255 -15.92 8.45 12.95
N HIS A 256 -15.15 7.77 12.09
CA HIS A 256 -15.72 6.84 11.12
C HIS A 256 -16.23 5.55 11.75
N LEU A 257 -15.53 5.01 12.75
CA LEU A 257 -15.98 3.82 13.49
C LEU A 257 -17.31 4.12 14.20
N ASN A 258 -17.42 5.26 14.88
CA ASN A 258 -18.64 5.66 15.57
C ASN A 258 -19.77 6.02 14.58
N ALA A 259 -19.47 6.65 13.44
CA ALA A 259 -20.44 6.89 12.38
C ALA A 259 -20.93 5.58 11.72
N SER A 260 -20.06 4.57 11.61
CA SER A 260 -20.42 3.21 11.16
C SER A 260 -21.16 2.37 12.22
N GLN A 261 -21.31 2.91 13.44
CA GLN A 261 -22.08 2.30 14.54
C GLN A 261 -23.43 2.99 14.78
N SER A 262 -23.71 4.15 14.15
CA SER A 262 -24.96 4.88 14.40
C SER A 262 -26.14 4.33 13.58
N SER A 263 -26.96 3.53 14.26
CA SER A 263 -28.41 3.29 14.05
C SER A 263 -28.95 2.34 12.97
N SER A 264 -28.16 1.82 12.03
CA SER A 264 -28.66 0.86 11.00
C SER A 264 -28.14 -0.58 11.11
N PHE A 265 -27.32 -0.90 12.12
CA PHE A 265 -26.39 -2.04 12.04
C PHE A 265 -26.68 -3.15 13.05
N HIS A 266 -27.68 -4.00 12.75
CA HIS A 266 -28.07 -5.10 13.64
C HIS A 266 -27.86 -6.51 13.06
N GLU A 267 -27.82 -6.69 11.74
CA GLU A 267 -27.91 -8.04 11.16
C GLU A 267 -26.56 -8.76 11.10
N PHE A 268 -25.46 -8.13 10.65
CA PHE A 268 -24.15 -8.80 10.74
C PHE A 268 -23.73 -9.07 12.20
N HIS A 269 -24.06 -8.18 13.13
CA HIS A 269 -23.83 -8.41 14.57
C HIS A 269 -24.55 -9.66 15.08
N ARG A 270 -25.71 -10.02 14.52
CA ARG A 270 -26.39 -11.28 14.85
C ARG A 270 -25.55 -12.47 14.42
N ILE A 271 -24.99 -12.46 13.22
CA ILE A 271 -24.11 -13.51 12.70
C ILE A 271 -22.87 -13.61 13.60
N GLN A 272 -22.24 -12.48 13.87
CA GLN A 272 -21.06 -12.38 14.73
C GLN A 272 -21.31 -12.96 16.14
N ASN A 273 -22.45 -12.63 16.75
CA ASN A 273 -22.78 -13.05 18.12
C ASN A 273 -23.26 -14.50 18.22
N LYS A 274 -23.82 -15.05 17.15
CA LYS A 274 -24.38 -16.41 17.13
C LYS A 274 -23.48 -17.45 16.48
N SER A 275 -22.43 -17.02 15.80
CA SER A 275 -21.46 -17.92 15.18
C SER A 275 -20.82 -18.85 16.22
N ASP A 276 -20.60 -20.10 15.80
CA ASP A 276 -19.89 -21.13 16.58
C ASP A 276 -18.36 -20.90 16.57
N CYS A 277 -17.88 -19.91 15.81
CA CYS A 277 -16.47 -19.52 15.78
C CYS A 277 -16.08 -18.78 17.07
N ILE A 278 -15.05 -19.28 17.75
CA ILE A 278 -14.55 -18.71 19.01
C ILE A 278 -14.00 -17.27 18.88
N PHE A 279 -13.65 -16.83 17.67
CA PHE A 279 -13.15 -15.49 17.39
C PHE A 279 -14.25 -14.50 17.02
N ALA A 280 -15.37 -14.98 16.46
CA ALA A 280 -16.41 -14.12 15.87
C ALA A 280 -16.92 -13.07 16.87
N LYS A 281 -17.31 -13.50 18.08
CA LYS A 281 -17.85 -12.64 19.14
C LYS A 281 -16.93 -11.51 19.59
N ARG A 282 -15.61 -11.65 19.39
CA ARG A 282 -14.60 -10.66 19.78
C ARG A 282 -14.06 -9.84 18.62
N ALA A 283 -14.40 -10.25 17.39
CA ALA A 283 -13.90 -9.60 16.20
C ALA A 283 -14.32 -8.12 16.17
N ARG A 284 -13.38 -7.24 15.86
CA ARG A 284 -13.67 -5.82 15.64
C ARG A 284 -13.86 -5.60 14.15
N CYS A 285 -15.10 -5.49 13.70
CA CYS A 285 -15.39 -5.23 12.29
C CYS A 285 -15.64 -3.74 12.03
N TRP A 286 -15.20 -3.26 10.87
CA TRP A 286 -15.56 -1.95 10.32
C TRP A 286 -16.69 -2.15 9.31
N ASN A 287 -17.80 -1.43 9.46
CA ASN A 287 -18.93 -1.56 8.52
C ASN A 287 -18.83 -0.55 7.37
N ALA A 288 -19.15 -1.00 6.18
CA ALA A 288 -19.31 -0.16 5.02
C ALA A 288 -20.49 0.83 5.19
N PRO A 289 -20.53 1.93 4.41
CA PRO A 289 -21.70 2.77 4.27
C PRO A 289 -22.93 1.94 3.88
N HIS A 290 -24.11 2.35 4.37
CA HIS A 290 -25.36 1.68 4.06
C HIS A 290 -25.62 1.62 2.55
N TRP A 291 -26.01 0.44 2.07
CA TRP A 291 -26.38 0.20 0.67
C TRP A 291 -27.64 0.98 0.28
N LEU A 292 -27.62 1.65 -0.86
CA LEU A 292 -28.78 2.38 -1.36
C LEU A 292 -29.43 1.61 -2.51
N ASP A 293 -30.68 1.20 -2.32
CA ASP A 293 -31.44 0.40 -3.31
C ASP A 293 -31.79 1.19 -4.59
N ASN A 294 -31.74 2.52 -4.53
CA ASN A 294 -32.16 3.40 -5.61
C ASN A 294 -31.01 3.90 -6.50
N ILE A 295 -29.80 3.36 -6.34
CA ILE A 295 -28.62 3.68 -7.16
C ILE A 295 -27.97 2.40 -7.67
N SER A 296 -27.05 2.53 -8.62
CA SER A 296 -26.39 1.35 -9.21
C SER A 296 -25.44 0.65 -8.23
N ILE A 297 -25.02 -0.58 -8.57
CA ILE A 297 -23.96 -1.28 -7.84
C ILE A 297 -22.68 -0.46 -7.87
N GLU A 298 -22.34 0.14 -9.02
CA GLU A 298 -21.16 0.97 -9.20
C GLU A 298 -21.20 2.22 -8.31
N ASP A 299 -22.32 2.95 -8.26
CA ASP A 299 -22.47 4.11 -7.38
C ASP A 299 -22.38 3.73 -5.89
N ASN A 300 -22.91 2.56 -5.50
CA ASN A 300 -22.73 2.02 -4.15
C ASN A 300 -21.24 1.72 -3.88
N CYS A 301 -20.52 1.20 -4.86
CA CYS A 301 -19.09 0.94 -4.73
C CYS A 301 -18.27 2.23 -4.65
N GLU A 302 -18.61 3.28 -5.40
CA GLU A 302 -17.99 4.61 -5.30
C GLU A 302 -18.15 5.19 -3.88
N ARG A 303 -19.34 5.05 -3.29
CA ARG A 303 -19.59 5.48 -1.90
C ARG A 303 -18.80 4.66 -0.88
N LEU A 304 -18.62 3.38 -1.14
CA LEU A 304 -17.92 2.43 -0.27
C LEU A 304 -16.40 2.64 -0.28
N LEU A 305 -15.84 2.92 -1.45
CA LEU A 305 -14.40 2.95 -1.72
C LEU A 305 -13.60 3.83 -0.75
N PRO A 306 -13.98 5.08 -0.43
CA PRO A 306 -13.24 5.90 0.53
C PRO A 306 -13.08 5.23 1.89
N SER A 307 -14.16 4.61 2.41
CA SER A 307 -14.10 3.93 3.70
C SER A 307 -13.32 2.63 3.67
N PHE A 308 -13.32 1.92 2.53
CA PHE A 308 -12.50 0.72 2.35
C PHE A 308 -11.00 1.05 2.28
N ILE A 309 -10.63 2.15 1.60
CA ILE A 309 -9.25 2.68 1.59
C ILE A 309 -8.81 3.06 3.01
N LEU A 310 -9.66 3.77 3.76
CA LEU A 310 -9.36 4.11 5.15
C LEU A 310 -9.18 2.86 6.01
N PHE A 311 -10.07 1.87 5.89
CA PHE A 311 -9.91 0.60 6.56
C PHE A 311 -8.55 -0.04 6.27
N CYS A 312 -8.11 -0.10 5.01
CA CYS A 312 -6.79 -0.62 4.62
C CYS A 312 -5.64 0.18 5.23
N ALA A 313 -5.75 1.51 5.24
CA ALA A 313 -4.74 2.38 5.85
C ALA A 313 -4.61 2.18 7.37
N PHE A 314 -5.71 1.87 8.06
CA PHE A 314 -5.72 1.71 9.52
C PHE A 314 -5.50 0.29 10.00
N VAL A 315 -5.81 -0.72 9.18
CA VAL A 315 -5.85 -2.10 9.68
C VAL A 315 -4.49 -2.61 10.15
N LYS A 316 -3.37 -2.06 9.64
CA LYS A 316 -2.01 -2.40 10.10
C LYS A 316 -1.70 -1.89 11.50
N GLU A 317 -2.23 -0.71 11.86
CA GLU A 317 -1.92 0.00 13.12
C GLU A 317 -3.01 -0.19 14.19
N THR A 318 -4.11 -0.88 13.85
CA THR A 318 -5.27 -1.03 14.72
C THR A 318 -5.62 -2.51 14.92
N SER A 319 -6.45 -2.81 15.93
CA SER A 319 -6.89 -4.18 16.21
C SER A 319 -8.21 -4.52 15.48
N ILE A 320 -8.40 -4.04 14.25
CA ILE A 320 -9.59 -4.34 13.44
C ILE A 320 -9.37 -5.68 12.73
N ASP A 321 -10.39 -6.52 12.72
CA ASP A 321 -10.33 -7.90 12.25
C ASP A 321 -11.00 -8.12 10.89
N GLY A 322 -11.86 -7.19 10.47
CA GLY A 322 -12.46 -7.24 9.14
C GLY A 322 -13.28 -6.01 8.77
N TYR A 323 -13.71 -5.99 7.51
CA TYR A 323 -14.59 -4.98 6.94
C TYR A 323 -15.82 -5.64 6.33
N VAL A 324 -17.01 -5.11 6.60
CA VAL A 324 -18.30 -5.76 6.28
C VAL A 324 -19.09 -4.90 5.29
N ILE A 325 -19.58 -5.54 4.23
CA ILE A 325 -20.57 -4.96 3.30
C ILE A 325 -21.88 -5.72 3.47
N GLU A 326 -22.95 -5.03 3.86
CA GLU A 326 -24.31 -5.60 3.94
C GLU A 326 -25.09 -5.20 2.68
N ILE A 327 -25.42 -6.17 1.82
CA ILE A 327 -26.17 -5.94 0.57
C ILE A 327 -27.60 -6.43 0.78
N PRO A 328 -28.65 -5.62 0.51
CA PRO A 328 -30.02 -6.02 0.71
C PRO A 328 -30.38 -7.31 -0.04
N HIS A 329 -31.10 -8.19 0.66
CA HIS A 329 -31.71 -9.36 0.08
C HIS A 329 -33.01 -8.96 -0.62
N ASN A 330 -32.88 -8.64 -1.91
CA ASN A 330 -33.95 -8.15 -2.78
C ASN A 330 -33.78 -8.75 -4.18
N ASP A 331 -34.41 -8.14 -5.18
CA ASP A 331 -34.37 -8.60 -6.57
C ASP A 331 -32.94 -8.79 -7.13
N LEU A 332 -31.93 -8.07 -6.61
CA LEU A 332 -30.52 -8.19 -7.03
C LEU A 332 -29.80 -9.42 -6.48
N THR A 333 -30.34 -10.07 -5.45
CA THR A 333 -29.69 -11.18 -4.74
C THR A 333 -30.67 -12.31 -4.45
N THR A 334 -31.64 -12.49 -5.36
CA THR A 334 -32.74 -13.48 -5.24
C THR A 334 -32.22 -14.91 -5.17
N THR A 335 -31.14 -15.21 -5.88
CA THR A 335 -30.44 -16.50 -5.84
C THR A 335 -29.00 -16.32 -5.38
N LEU A 336 -28.33 -17.45 -5.12
CA LEU A 336 -26.92 -17.44 -4.74
C LEU A 336 -26.03 -17.05 -5.93
N GLU A 337 -26.46 -17.39 -7.14
CA GLU A 337 -25.85 -16.99 -8.41
C GLU A 337 -25.99 -15.48 -8.64
N ASP A 338 -27.17 -14.89 -8.40
CA ASP A 338 -27.39 -13.44 -8.50
C ASP A 338 -26.45 -12.70 -7.52
N PHE A 339 -26.39 -13.18 -6.27
CA PHE A 339 -25.44 -12.66 -5.29
C PHE A 339 -23.99 -12.80 -5.75
N GLY A 340 -23.63 -13.92 -6.40
CA GLY A 340 -22.32 -14.12 -7.00
C GLY A 340 -21.97 -13.07 -8.06
N GLN A 341 -22.94 -12.66 -8.87
CA GLN A 341 -22.74 -11.59 -9.87
C GLN A 341 -22.54 -10.21 -9.22
N VAL A 342 -23.30 -9.91 -8.16
CA VAL A 342 -23.11 -8.66 -7.38
C VAL A 342 -21.74 -8.66 -6.69
N PHE A 343 -21.38 -9.78 -6.06
CA PHE A 343 -20.07 -9.99 -5.42
C PHE A 343 -18.92 -9.77 -6.41
N LYS A 344 -19.00 -10.39 -7.59
CA LYS A 344 -18.01 -10.21 -8.67
C LYS A 344 -17.86 -8.74 -9.06
N GLN A 345 -18.96 -8.02 -9.25
CA GLN A 345 -18.93 -6.60 -9.62
C GLN A 345 -18.26 -5.73 -8.54
N ILE A 346 -18.57 -5.98 -7.26
CA ILE A 346 -17.92 -5.27 -6.14
C ILE A 346 -16.41 -5.53 -6.13
N LEU A 347 -15.99 -6.80 -6.21
CA LEU A 347 -14.57 -7.14 -6.22
C LEU A 347 -13.85 -6.56 -7.44
N ARG A 348 -14.47 -6.60 -8.62
CA ARG A 348 -13.95 -6.00 -9.85
C ARG A 348 -13.75 -4.49 -9.66
N PHE A 349 -14.78 -3.79 -9.19
CA PHE A 349 -14.71 -2.36 -8.94
C PHE A 349 -13.59 -2.00 -7.97
N LEU A 350 -13.51 -2.68 -6.82
CA LEU A 350 -12.46 -2.44 -5.84
C LEU A 350 -11.07 -2.71 -6.43
N SER A 351 -10.90 -3.83 -7.14
CA SER A 351 -9.66 -4.14 -7.85
C SER A 351 -9.27 -3.06 -8.87
N ASP A 352 -10.22 -2.54 -9.64
CA ASP A 352 -9.97 -1.52 -10.66
C ASP A 352 -9.60 -0.16 -10.03
N HIS A 353 -10.02 0.07 -8.78
CA HIS A 353 -9.71 1.27 -7.99
C HIS A 353 -8.61 1.06 -6.93
N ASP A 354 -7.88 -0.06 -7.00
CA ASP A 354 -6.79 -0.37 -6.08
C ASP A 354 -5.70 0.73 -6.11
N PRO A 355 -5.42 1.44 -5.00
CA PRO A 355 -4.36 2.44 -4.92
C PRO A 355 -2.98 1.90 -5.27
N ALA A 356 -2.74 0.61 -4.98
CA ALA A 356 -1.49 -0.08 -5.32
C ALA A 356 -1.44 -0.56 -6.78
N LYS A 357 -2.54 -0.40 -7.54
CA LYS A 357 -2.68 -0.73 -8.96
C LYS A 357 -2.36 -2.18 -9.29
N ARG A 358 -2.67 -3.10 -8.38
CA ARG A 358 -2.44 -4.54 -8.57
C ARG A 358 -3.51 -5.14 -9.47
N HIS A 359 -4.71 -4.55 -9.44
CA HIS A 359 -5.84 -4.93 -10.28
C HIS A 359 -6.05 -6.45 -10.30
N CYS A 360 -6.13 -7.07 -9.11
CA CYS A 360 -6.11 -8.52 -8.94
C CYS A 360 -7.24 -9.27 -9.68
N MET A 361 -8.32 -8.57 -10.04
CA MET A 361 -9.44 -9.09 -10.84
C MET A 361 -9.24 -8.93 -12.36
N SER A 362 -8.23 -8.18 -12.83
CA SER A 362 -7.92 -7.94 -14.25
C SER A 362 -7.08 -9.05 -14.90
N VAL A 363 -7.14 -10.27 -14.34
CA VAL A 363 -6.58 -11.49 -14.92
C VAL A 363 -7.68 -12.30 -15.62
N SER A 364 -7.31 -13.39 -16.32
CA SER A 364 -8.31 -14.27 -16.91
C SER A 364 -9.20 -14.90 -15.83
N PRO A 365 -10.51 -15.14 -16.08
CA PRO A 365 -11.37 -15.81 -15.11
C PRO A 365 -10.82 -17.18 -14.67
N LYS A 366 -10.19 -17.91 -15.59
CA LYS A 366 -9.48 -19.16 -15.29
C LYS A 366 -8.42 -18.97 -14.19
N ARG A 367 -7.65 -17.88 -14.22
CA ARG A 367 -6.63 -17.60 -13.20
C ARG A 367 -7.23 -17.34 -11.82
N ILE A 368 -8.41 -16.72 -11.75
CA ILE A 368 -9.12 -16.47 -10.48
C ILE A 368 -9.55 -17.79 -9.83
N GLY A 369 -9.96 -18.77 -10.64
CA GLY A 369 -10.28 -20.13 -10.19
C GLY A 369 -9.07 -21.03 -9.90
N GLU A 370 -7.83 -20.54 -10.00
CA GLU A 370 -6.62 -21.34 -9.80
C GLU A 370 -5.93 -21.08 -8.44
N LYS A 371 -5.12 -22.04 -8.00
CA LYS A 371 -4.35 -21.94 -6.75
C LYS A 371 -3.41 -20.72 -6.81
N GLY A 372 -3.23 -20.07 -5.67
CA GLY A 372 -2.34 -18.90 -5.54
C GLY A 372 -2.87 -17.61 -6.15
N TRP A 373 -4.14 -17.55 -6.58
CA TRP A 373 -4.84 -16.27 -6.71
C TRP A 373 -5.46 -15.90 -5.36
N VAL A 374 -5.39 -14.63 -4.99
CA VAL A 374 -6.02 -14.06 -3.80
C VAL A 374 -6.61 -12.71 -4.16
N PHE A 375 -7.64 -12.28 -3.43
CA PHE A 375 -8.09 -10.90 -3.53
C PHE A 375 -7.12 -10.01 -2.75
N GLU A 376 -6.55 -9.02 -3.43
CA GLU A 376 -5.61 -8.05 -2.87
C GLU A 376 -6.09 -6.63 -3.18
N PHE A 377 -6.00 -5.75 -2.19
CA PHE A 377 -6.24 -4.32 -2.33
C PHE A 377 -5.27 -3.54 -1.43
N ASP A 378 -4.63 -2.51 -1.96
CA ASP A 378 -3.59 -1.72 -1.28
C ASP A 378 -2.48 -2.57 -0.64
N ARG A 379 -2.05 -3.63 -1.37
CA ARG A 379 -1.06 -4.63 -0.93
C ARG A 379 -1.47 -5.42 0.33
N ILE A 380 -2.76 -5.47 0.62
CA ILE A 380 -3.33 -6.29 1.69
C ILE A 380 -4.11 -7.43 1.06
N THR A 381 -3.74 -8.65 1.41
CA THR A 381 -4.47 -9.86 1.04
C THR A 381 -5.65 -10.07 1.97
N PHE A 382 -6.80 -10.46 1.39
CA PHE A 382 -8.03 -10.67 2.13
C PHE A 382 -8.53 -12.11 2.01
N PHE A 383 -8.84 -12.69 3.15
CA PHE A 383 -9.75 -13.82 3.25
C PHE A 383 -11.19 -13.32 3.21
N LEU A 384 -11.90 -13.70 2.16
CA LEU A 384 -13.27 -13.28 1.91
C LEU A 384 -14.24 -14.38 2.37
N THR A 385 -15.21 -13.99 3.18
CA THR A 385 -16.27 -14.87 3.64
C THR A 385 -17.62 -14.21 3.40
N THR A 386 -18.58 -14.98 2.89
CA THR A 386 -19.95 -14.52 2.69
C THR A 386 -20.94 -15.21 3.61
N PHE A 387 -21.99 -14.49 3.99
CA PHE A 387 -23.13 -15.03 4.74
C PHE A 387 -24.41 -14.51 4.09
N THR A 388 -25.35 -15.40 3.76
CA THR A 388 -26.55 -15.02 3.02
C THR A 388 -27.78 -15.77 3.53
N PRO A 389 -29.00 -15.26 3.27
CA PRO A 389 -30.24 -15.96 3.62
C PRO A 389 -30.44 -17.28 2.87
N HIS A 390 -29.67 -17.51 1.79
CA HIS A 390 -29.74 -18.71 0.96
C HIS A 390 -29.20 -19.96 1.67
N TYR A 391 -28.27 -19.77 2.60
CA TYR A 391 -27.65 -20.89 3.30
C TYR A 391 -28.59 -21.46 4.37
N PRO A 392 -28.86 -22.78 4.37
CA PRO A 392 -29.70 -23.41 5.38
C PRO A 392 -29.00 -23.43 6.75
N GLU A 393 -29.76 -23.70 7.82
CA GLU A 393 -29.24 -23.73 9.19
C GLU A 393 -28.11 -24.74 9.42
N THR A 394 -28.05 -25.79 8.60
CA THR A 394 -27.03 -26.83 8.62
C THR A 394 -25.76 -26.46 7.87
N HIS A 395 -25.70 -25.29 7.23
CA HIS A 395 -24.56 -24.87 6.44
C HIS A 395 -23.60 -24.01 7.26
N PRO A 396 -22.26 -24.16 7.12
CA PRO A 396 -21.28 -23.36 7.85
C PRO A 396 -21.34 -21.85 7.58
N ARG A 397 -22.00 -21.44 6.49
CA ARG A 397 -22.25 -20.01 6.15
C ARG A 397 -23.65 -19.53 6.55
N TYR A 398 -24.37 -20.28 7.39
CA TYR A 398 -25.70 -19.89 7.86
C TYR A 398 -25.68 -18.51 8.52
N ALA A 399 -26.52 -17.59 8.03
CA ALA A 399 -26.60 -16.23 8.54
C ALA A 399 -27.41 -16.10 9.85
N HIS A 400 -27.59 -17.18 10.61
CA HIS A 400 -28.30 -17.23 11.91
C HIS A 400 -29.69 -16.57 11.90
N GLY A 401 -30.40 -16.74 10.77
CA GLY A 401 -31.74 -16.21 10.54
C GLY A 401 -31.78 -14.73 10.15
N SER A 402 -30.64 -14.11 9.81
CA SER A 402 -30.64 -12.86 9.04
C SER A 402 -31.29 -13.15 7.68
N LYS A 403 -32.32 -12.37 7.34
CA LYS A 403 -33.09 -12.50 6.08
C LYS A 403 -33.03 -11.26 5.21
N LYS A 404 -32.44 -10.19 5.72
CA LYS A 404 -32.51 -8.86 5.11
C LYS A 404 -31.30 -8.54 4.25
N TYR A 405 -30.16 -9.17 4.50
CA TYR A 405 -28.90 -8.84 3.86
C TYR A 405 -28.11 -10.10 3.50
N CYS A 406 -27.36 -9.99 2.42
CA CYS A 406 -26.24 -10.82 2.04
C CYS A 406 -24.96 -10.07 2.41
N ASP A 407 -24.15 -10.66 3.26
CA ASP A 407 -22.99 -10.00 3.87
C ASP A 407 -21.69 -10.50 3.22
N ILE A 408 -20.79 -9.55 2.96
CA ILE A 408 -19.41 -9.82 2.54
C ILE A 408 -18.48 -9.35 3.64
N LEU A 409 -17.68 -10.27 4.19
CA LEU A 409 -16.65 -9.98 5.19
C LEU A 409 -15.27 -10.08 4.54
N PHE A 410 -14.56 -8.94 4.49
CA PHE A 410 -13.15 -8.83 4.11
C PHE A 410 -12.30 -8.97 5.37
N GLN A 411 -11.58 -10.08 5.53
CA GLN A 411 -10.68 -10.30 6.67
C GLN A 411 -9.22 -10.21 6.18
N PRO A 412 -8.45 -9.18 6.57
CA PRO A 412 -7.07 -9.07 6.15
C PRO A 412 -6.26 -10.18 6.79
N GLU A 413 -5.34 -10.81 6.05
CA GLU A 413 -4.59 -11.96 6.59
C GLU A 413 -3.76 -11.61 7.83
N LEU A 414 -3.33 -10.35 7.95
CA LEU A 414 -2.67 -9.81 9.13
C LEU A 414 -3.52 -9.92 10.41
N SER A 415 -4.85 -9.98 10.32
CA SER A 415 -5.71 -10.19 11.50
C SER A 415 -5.56 -11.62 12.04
N PHE A 416 -5.39 -12.63 11.18
CA PHE A 416 -5.15 -14.01 11.60
C PHE A 416 -3.83 -14.18 12.35
N LEU A 417 -2.79 -13.45 11.93
CA LEU A 417 -1.50 -13.43 12.61
C LEU A 417 -1.62 -12.88 14.04
N ARG A 418 -2.45 -11.86 14.27
CA ARG A 418 -2.72 -11.31 15.60
C ARG A 418 -3.43 -12.28 16.53
N HIS A 419 -4.27 -13.16 15.98
CA HIS A 419 -4.99 -14.18 16.75
C HIS A 419 -4.21 -15.49 16.92
N THR A 420 -2.94 -15.54 16.47
CA THR A 420 -2.06 -16.70 16.60
C THR A 420 -2.73 -17.98 16.10
N LEU A 421 -3.41 -17.89 14.95
CA LEU A 421 -4.00 -19.06 14.34
C LEU A 421 -2.90 -20.04 13.91
N PRO A 422 -3.07 -21.35 14.15
CA PRO A 422 -2.16 -22.38 13.64
C PRO A 422 -2.21 -22.43 12.12
N ASP A 423 -1.15 -22.95 11.48
CA ASP A 423 -1.12 -23.21 10.04
C ASP A 423 -2.28 -24.09 9.59
N ASP A 424 -2.78 -23.89 8.37
CA ASP A 424 -3.89 -24.69 7.86
C ASP A 424 -3.53 -26.18 7.75
N THR A 425 -4.53 -27.03 7.97
CA THR A 425 -4.33 -28.49 7.97
C THR A 425 -5.60 -29.23 7.53
N PRO A 426 -5.46 -30.31 6.73
CA PRO A 426 -6.57 -31.19 6.38
C PRO A 426 -7.00 -32.08 7.55
N GLU A 427 -6.23 -32.13 8.64
CA GLU A 427 -6.49 -32.98 9.79
C GLU A 427 -7.23 -32.21 10.89
N THR A 428 -8.02 -32.92 11.70
CA THR A 428 -8.72 -32.34 12.85
C THR A 428 -8.76 -33.37 13.98
N ASN A 429 -8.34 -32.96 15.18
CA ASN A 429 -8.50 -33.79 16.36
C ASN A 429 -9.93 -33.64 16.91
N TRP A 430 -10.83 -34.49 16.41
CA TRP A 430 -12.25 -34.44 16.73
C TRP A 430 -12.58 -34.84 18.18
N THR A 431 -11.74 -35.65 18.83
CA THR A 431 -12.02 -36.19 20.18
C THR A 431 -11.38 -35.35 21.28
N GLN A 432 -10.22 -34.76 21.01
CA GLN A 432 -9.49 -33.92 21.95
C GLN A 432 -8.99 -32.66 21.24
N PRO A 433 -9.86 -31.68 20.96
CA PRO A 433 -9.51 -30.51 20.15
C PRO A 433 -8.45 -29.65 20.85
N ILE A 434 -7.23 -29.63 20.30
CA ILE A 434 -6.09 -28.92 20.89
C ILE A 434 -6.03 -27.49 20.35
N THR A 435 -6.03 -27.38 19.02
CA THR A 435 -5.84 -26.11 18.33
C THR A 435 -7.13 -25.28 18.29
N SER A 436 -7.01 -23.98 18.03
CA SER A 436 -8.18 -23.12 17.80
C SER A 436 -9.02 -23.60 16.61
N ARG A 437 -8.37 -24.12 15.56
CA ARG A 437 -9.04 -24.71 14.40
C ARG A 437 -9.82 -25.98 14.77
N ASP A 438 -9.23 -26.90 15.55
CA ASP A 438 -9.94 -28.10 16.01
C ASP A 438 -11.20 -27.72 16.78
N LYS A 439 -11.06 -26.77 17.72
CA LYS A 439 -12.17 -26.28 18.55
C LYS A 439 -13.29 -25.68 17.72
N ILE A 440 -12.95 -24.89 16.70
CA ILE A 440 -13.93 -24.32 15.76
C ILE A 440 -14.61 -25.44 14.97
N ARG A 441 -13.86 -26.35 14.35
CA ARG A 441 -14.43 -27.43 13.53
C ARG A 441 -15.35 -28.35 14.35
N VAL A 442 -14.94 -28.72 15.56
CA VAL A 442 -15.77 -29.49 16.51
C VAL A 442 -17.04 -28.72 16.87
N ALA A 443 -16.93 -27.44 17.25
CA ALA A 443 -18.10 -26.63 17.61
C ALA A 443 -19.11 -26.53 16.46
N PHE A 444 -18.66 -26.29 15.23
CA PHE A 444 -19.53 -26.26 14.05
C PHE A 444 -20.18 -27.63 13.79
N ARG A 445 -19.43 -28.74 13.92
CA ARG A 445 -19.99 -30.10 13.79
C ARG A 445 -21.06 -30.40 14.84
N GLU A 446 -20.80 -30.07 16.11
CA GLU A 446 -21.75 -30.28 17.22
C GLU A 446 -23.07 -29.52 17.03
N HIS A 447 -23.04 -28.38 16.34
CA HIS A 447 -24.22 -27.61 15.98
C HIS A 447 -24.81 -27.96 14.61
N GLY A 448 -24.34 -29.05 13.98
CA GLY A 448 -24.85 -29.53 12.69
C GLY A 448 -24.46 -28.67 11.49
N ARG A 449 -23.39 -27.87 11.61
CA ARG A 449 -22.87 -26.91 10.61
C ARG A 449 -21.45 -27.25 10.16
N GLU A 450 -21.13 -28.53 10.09
CA GLU A 450 -19.77 -29.00 9.82
C GLU A 450 -19.16 -28.39 8.55
N TYR A 451 -17.91 -27.95 8.65
CA TYR A 451 -17.12 -27.57 7.47
C TYR A 451 -16.68 -28.83 6.71
N PRO A 452 -16.95 -28.94 5.40
CA PRO A 452 -16.24 -29.92 4.59
C PRO A 452 -14.75 -29.56 4.54
N ILE A 453 -13.91 -30.53 4.90
CA ILE A 453 -12.45 -30.37 5.00
C ILE A 453 -11.80 -31.00 3.78
N ARG A 454 -11.02 -30.20 3.04
CA ARG A 454 -10.28 -30.67 1.88
C ARG A 454 -9.11 -31.57 2.33
N PRO A 455 -8.73 -32.58 1.53
CA PRO A 455 -7.56 -33.43 1.83
C PRO A 455 -6.22 -32.68 1.67
N THR A 456 -6.24 -31.44 1.17
CA THR A 456 -5.08 -30.59 0.96
C THR A 456 -5.38 -29.15 1.33
N ILE A 457 -4.36 -28.42 1.79
CA ILE A 457 -4.39 -26.97 2.06
C ILE A 457 -4.09 -26.14 0.81
N TYR A 458 -3.67 -26.78 -0.28
CA TYR A 458 -3.38 -26.12 -1.55
C TYR A 458 -4.63 -26.16 -2.44
N TYR A 459 -5.50 -25.18 -2.28
CA TYR A 459 -6.72 -25.04 -3.08
C TYR A 459 -6.94 -23.57 -3.50
N PRO A 460 -7.73 -23.31 -4.56
CA PRO A 460 -8.05 -21.94 -4.97
C PRO A 460 -8.92 -21.24 -3.92
N PRO A 461 -8.48 -20.10 -3.34
CA PRO A 461 -9.27 -19.38 -2.34
C PRO A 461 -10.63 -18.90 -2.83
N SER A 462 -10.76 -18.61 -4.13
CA SER A 462 -12.00 -18.20 -4.79
C SER A 462 -13.15 -19.19 -4.59
N HIS A 463 -12.86 -20.49 -4.45
CA HIS A 463 -13.86 -21.54 -4.26
C HIS A 463 -14.58 -21.45 -2.90
N ASP A 464 -13.96 -20.80 -1.90
CA ASP A 464 -14.52 -20.70 -0.55
C ASP A 464 -15.16 -19.32 -0.25
N MET A 465 -15.04 -18.36 -1.17
CA MET A 465 -15.61 -17.01 -1.03
C MET A 465 -17.14 -17.04 -1.11
N ILE A 466 -17.69 -17.81 -2.05
CA ILE A 466 -19.10 -18.19 -2.13
C ILE A 466 -19.14 -19.71 -2.25
N ARG A 467 -19.76 -20.37 -1.27
CA ARG A 467 -19.88 -21.83 -1.24
C ARG A 467 -21.19 -22.29 -1.86
N PRO A 468 -21.24 -23.48 -2.50
CA PRO A 468 -22.51 -24.09 -2.90
C PRO A 468 -23.41 -24.37 -1.70
N LEU A 469 -24.69 -24.67 -1.97
CA LEU A 469 -25.63 -25.13 -0.94
C LEU A 469 -25.34 -26.57 -0.50
N SER A 470 -24.66 -27.34 -1.34
CA SER A 470 -24.16 -28.67 -1.01
C SER A 470 -22.89 -28.56 -0.15
N ASN A 471 -22.61 -29.58 0.66
CA ASN A 471 -21.31 -29.71 1.35
C ASN A 471 -20.30 -30.51 0.52
N ASP A 472 -20.58 -30.75 -0.77
CA ASP A 472 -19.65 -31.43 -1.67
C ASP A 472 -18.50 -30.48 -2.05
N LEU A 473 -17.26 -30.95 -1.92
CA LEU A 473 -16.08 -30.13 -2.18
C LEU A 473 -15.77 -29.98 -3.67
N ASP A 474 -16.37 -30.84 -4.51
CA ASP A 474 -16.28 -30.81 -5.96
C ASP A 474 -17.36 -29.92 -6.59
N ASP A 475 -18.40 -29.56 -5.82
CA ASP A 475 -19.39 -28.55 -6.19
C ASP A 475 -18.80 -27.15 -5.94
N VAL A 476 -18.80 -26.31 -6.97
CA VAL A 476 -18.15 -25.00 -6.94
C VAL A 476 -19.02 -23.99 -7.65
N ILE A 477 -19.33 -22.89 -6.97
CA ILE A 477 -19.96 -21.72 -7.60
C ILE A 477 -18.86 -20.87 -8.21
N GLU A 478 -18.73 -20.94 -9.54
CA GLU A 478 -17.74 -20.19 -10.31
C GLU A 478 -18.17 -18.72 -10.49
N TRP A 479 -18.37 -18.00 -9.39
CA TRP A 479 -18.84 -16.61 -9.35
C TRP A 479 -17.94 -15.63 -10.13
N TRP A 480 -16.71 -16.02 -10.43
CA TRP A 480 -15.71 -15.22 -11.14
C TRP A 480 -15.82 -15.30 -12.67
N LEU A 481 -16.63 -16.22 -13.22
CA LEU A 481 -16.82 -16.37 -14.67
C LEU A 481 -17.62 -15.22 -15.28
#